data_AF-A0A835M1I1-F1
#
_entry.id   AF-A0A835M1I1-F1
#
_cell.length_a   1.000
_cell.length_b   1.000
_cell.length_c   1.000
_cell.angle_alpha   90.00
_cell.angle_beta   90.00
_cell.angle_gamma   90.00
#
_symmetry.space_group_name_H-M   'P 1'
#
loop_
_entity.id
_entity.type
_entity.pdbx_description
1 polymer ?
#
loop_
_entity_poly.entity_id
_entity_poly.type
_entity_poly.pdbx_seq_one_letter_code
_entity_poly.pdbx_strand_id
1 'polypeptide(L)'
;MSETIEHIVLVKIKDNTNPSKINSMINALHALSYLDGVLHLTAGPIHTIIRSPSFNFTHMLHGRYKSKNDLRNYSLHPEHLSVANDIVNPICDDIMVLNWVAHLHGPIVPPVGAVMRVSFFKLQEDVLKIVGGIKDRFGSNVQITFGENFSPAKAKGFSIGLLVIFPGFSELEAFDLNEKVRGGT
;
A
#
# COMPACT_ATOMS: atom_id res chain seq x y z
N MET A 1 -19.79 -6.36 -5.45
CA MET A 1 -18.40 -5.93 -5.69
C MET A 1 -18.44 -4.46 -6.05
N SER A 2 -17.58 -3.64 -5.45
CA SER A 2 -17.40 -2.25 -5.87
C SER A 2 -16.03 -2.11 -6.51
N GLU A 3 -15.95 -1.36 -7.60
CA GLU A 3 -14.67 -0.95 -8.16
C GLU A 3 -14.13 0.23 -7.35
N THR A 4 -12.87 0.13 -6.94
CA THR A 4 -12.15 1.19 -6.22
C THR A 4 -10.74 1.28 -6.74
N ILE A 5 -10.06 2.39 -6.48
CA ILE A 5 -8.64 2.53 -6.75
C ILE A 5 -7.86 2.23 -5.47
N GLU A 6 -6.91 1.31 -5.53
CA GLU A 6 -5.88 1.18 -4.50
C GLU A 6 -4.74 2.14 -4.85
N HIS A 7 -4.33 2.94 -3.88
CA HIS A 7 -3.23 3.88 -3.95
C HIS A 7 -2.20 3.51 -2.90
N ILE A 8 -1.07 2.96 -3.33
CA ILE A 8 0.05 2.63 -2.43
C ILE A 8 1.20 3.60 -2.70
N VAL A 9 1.66 4.24 -1.63
CA VAL A 9 2.88 5.06 -1.64
C VAL A 9 3.84 4.48 -0.63
N LEU A 10 5.03 4.10 -1.07
CA LEU A 10 6.14 3.80 -0.18
C LEU A 10 7.05 5.01 -0.07
N VAL A 11 7.45 5.32 1.15
CA VAL A 11 8.30 6.46 1.48
C VAL A 11 9.55 5.96 2.19
N LYS A 12 10.72 6.34 1.67
CA LYS A 12 11.99 6.23 2.37
C LYS A 12 12.25 7.56 3.05
N ILE A 13 12.19 7.55 4.38
CA ILE A 13 12.56 8.70 5.20
C ILE A 13 14.08 8.76 5.34
N LYS A 14 14.64 9.97 5.30
CA LYS A 14 16.05 10.26 5.55
C LYS A 14 16.50 9.69 6.88
N ASP A 15 17.69 9.12 6.89
CA ASP A 15 18.34 8.66 8.11
C ASP A 15 18.48 9.83 9.11
N ASN A 16 18.32 9.55 10.41
CA ASN A 16 18.37 10.54 11.49
C ASN A 16 17.30 11.64 11.46
N THR A 17 16.23 11.47 10.67
CA THR A 17 15.06 12.37 10.76
C THR A 17 14.47 12.33 12.17
N ASN A 18 14.25 13.51 12.77
CA ASN A 18 13.66 13.62 14.10
C ASN A 18 12.29 12.91 14.17
N PRO A 19 12.04 12.03 15.15
CA PRO A 19 10.76 11.34 15.32
C PRO A 19 9.54 12.27 15.33
N SER A 20 9.67 13.49 15.86
CA SER A 20 8.57 14.47 15.83
C SER A 20 8.18 14.88 14.42
N LYS A 21 9.13 15.00 13.49
CA LYS A 21 8.85 15.28 12.07
C LYS A 21 8.17 14.11 11.37
N ILE A 22 8.55 12.89 11.72
CA ILE A 22 7.91 11.67 11.21
C ILE A 22 6.45 11.59 11.70
N ASN A 23 6.21 11.86 12.98
CA ASN A 23 4.85 11.92 13.53
C ASN A 23 4.01 13.03 12.87
N SER A 24 4.58 14.22 12.68
CA SER A 24 3.92 15.30 11.94
C SER A 24 3.57 14.91 10.52
N MET A 25 4.46 14.19 9.82
CA MET A 25 4.19 13.64 8.49
C MET A 25 3.02 12.67 8.51
N ILE A 26 3.00 11.69 9.42
CA ILE A 26 1.91 10.71 9.52
C ILE A 26 0.58 11.41 9.80
N ASN A 27 0.56 12.33 10.77
CA ASN A 27 -0.65 13.09 11.12
C ASN A 27 -1.16 13.94 9.94
N ALA A 28 -0.25 14.60 9.21
CA ALA A 28 -0.61 15.39 8.03
C ALA A 28 -1.18 14.51 6.91
N LEU A 29 -0.62 13.32 6.68
CA LEU A 29 -1.15 12.37 5.70
C LEU A 29 -2.53 11.85 6.10
N HIS A 30 -2.76 11.53 7.37
CA HIS A 30 -4.07 11.11 7.86
C HIS A 30 -5.11 12.23 7.76
N ALA A 31 -4.72 13.48 7.98
CA ALA A 31 -5.61 14.62 7.84
C ALA A 31 -6.20 14.72 6.43
N LEU A 32 -5.47 14.33 5.38
CA LEU A 32 -5.99 14.35 4.00
C LEU A 32 -7.16 13.38 3.75
N SER A 33 -7.57 12.57 4.73
CA SER A 33 -8.70 11.66 4.62
C SER A 33 -10.06 12.34 4.46
N TYR A 34 -10.21 13.63 4.81
CA TYR A 34 -11.46 14.37 4.60
C TYR A 34 -11.64 14.90 3.18
N LEU A 35 -10.60 14.83 2.34
CA LEU A 35 -10.68 15.33 0.98
C LEU A 35 -11.71 14.55 0.16
N ASP A 36 -12.44 15.27 -0.69
CA ASP A 36 -13.48 14.65 -1.51
C ASP A 36 -12.92 13.55 -2.41
N GLY A 37 -13.69 12.47 -2.55
CA GLY A 37 -13.30 11.28 -3.31
C GLY A 37 -12.36 10.30 -2.58
N VAL A 38 -11.83 10.65 -1.40
CA VAL A 38 -11.09 9.72 -0.52
C VAL A 38 -12.08 8.82 0.22
N LEU A 39 -11.93 7.50 0.05
CA LEU A 39 -12.77 6.50 0.72
C LEU A 39 -12.10 5.90 1.97
N HIS A 40 -10.77 5.82 1.94
CA HIS A 40 -9.93 5.38 3.05
C HIS A 40 -8.54 5.98 2.85
N LEU A 41 -7.89 6.38 3.93
CA LEU A 41 -6.50 6.80 3.89
C LEU A 41 -5.85 6.50 5.24
N THR A 42 -4.73 5.80 5.20
CA THR A 42 -3.89 5.54 6.36
C THR A 42 -2.43 5.55 5.96
N ALA A 43 -1.56 5.80 6.94
CA ALA A 43 -0.12 5.80 6.77
C ALA A 43 0.54 5.30 8.06
N GLY A 44 1.65 4.57 7.92
CA GLY A 44 2.37 4.02 9.06
C GLY A 44 3.72 3.43 8.68
N PRO A 45 4.49 2.99 9.70
CA PRO A 45 5.79 2.36 9.48
C PRO A 45 5.63 0.97 8.86
N ILE A 46 6.61 0.58 8.03
CA ILE A 46 6.73 -0.77 7.50
C ILE A 46 7.45 -1.62 8.55
N HIS A 47 6.83 -2.73 8.96
CA HIS A 47 7.40 -3.62 9.98
C HIS A 47 8.49 -4.54 9.42
N THR A 48 8.24 -5.14 8.25
CA THR A 48 9.13 -6.15 7.66
C THR A 48 9.19 -5.99 6.14
N ILE A 49 10.39 -6.11 5.57
CA ILE A 49 10.61 -6.23 4.12
C ILE A 49 11.22 -7.61 3.84
N ILE A 50 10.50 -8.43 3.09
CA ILE A 50 10.83 -9.87 2.96
C ILE A 50 11.79 -10.13 1.79
N ARG A 51 11.79 -9.33 0.72
CA ARG A 51 12.46 -9.70 -0.56
C ARG A 51 13.10 -8.58 -1.39
N SER A 52 13.99 -7.76 -0.81
CA SER A 52 15.06 -7.07 -1.56
C SER A 52 15.93 -6.25 -0.64
N PRO A 53 17.27 -6.46 -0.58
CA PRO A 53 18.16 -5.57 0.17
C PRO A 53 18.20 -4.15 -0.41
N SER A 54 17.79 -3.97 -1.66
CA SER A 54 17.62 -2.66 -2.30
C SER A 54 16.30 -1.95 -1.96
N PHE A 55 15.35 -2.64 -1.31
CA PHE A 55 14.11 -2.04 -0.82
C PHE A 55 14.30 -1.60 0.63
N ASN A 56 14.47 -0.31 0.84
CA ASN A 56 14.73 0.33 2.14
C ASN A 56 13.69 1.41 2.47
N PHE A 57 12.48 1.29 1.93
CA PHE A 57 11.36 2.13 2.34
C PHE A 57 11.02 1.91 3.81
N THR A 58 10.63 2.96 4.50
CA THR A 58 10.39 2.91 5.94
C THR A 58 8.92 3.07 6.30
N HIS A 59 8.14 3.70 5.42
CA HIS A 59 6.72 3.98 5.65
C HIS A 59 5.89 3.64 4.41
N MET A 60 4.63 3.32 4.65
CA MET A 60 3.63 3.08 3.62
C MET A 60 2.41 3.94 3.89
N LEU A 61 1.87 4.53 2.83
CA LEU A 61 0.52 5.06 2.79
C LEU A 61 -0.34 4.13 1.94
N HIS A 62 -1.52 3.83 2.45
CA HIS A 62 -2.58 3.11 1.76
C HIS A 62 -3.80 4.01 1.66
N GLY A 63 -4.22 4.30 0.43
CA GLY A 63 -5.43 5.04 0.12
C GLY A 63 -6.39 4.25 -0.75
N ARG A 64 -7.69 4.49 -0.58
CA ARG A 64 -8.74 4.04 -1.49
C ARG A 64 -9.52 5.21 -2.02
N TYR A 65 -9.81 5.18 -3.31
CA TYR A 65 -10.56 6.24 -4.01
C TYR A 65 -11.68 5.63 -4.84
N LYS A 66 -12.74 6.41 -5.04
CA LYS A 66 -13.92 5.96 -5.80
C LYS A 66 -13.62 5.76 -7.28
N SER A 67 -12.74 6.57 -7.87
CA SER A 67 -12.34 6.46 -9.26
C SER A 67 -10.93 7.00 -9.52
N LYS A 68 -10.40 6.75 -10.73
CA LYS A 68 -9.13 7.36 -11.18
C LYS A 68 -9.21 8.89 -11.20
N ASN A 69 -10.39 9.45 -11.50
CA ASN A 69 -10.59 10.90 -11.51
C ASN A 69 -10.53 11.48 -10.09
N ASP A 70 -11.09 10.78 -9.11
CA ASP A 70 -11.01 11.18 -7.70
C ASP A 70 -9.57 11.16 -7.19
N LEU A 71 -8.80 10.10 -7.50
CA LEU A 71 -7.36 10.07 -7.19
C LEU A 71 -6.59 11.20 -7.88
N ARG A 72 -6.93 11.54 -9.13
CA ARG A 72 -6.32 12.66 -9.86
C ARG A 72 -6.65 13.99 -9.19
N ASN A 73 -7.90 14.22 -8.82
CA ASN A 73 -8.35 15.44 -8.14
C ASN A 73 -7.66 15.58 -6.78
N TYR A 74 -7.60 14.50 -6.00
CA TYR A 74 -6.83 14.43 -4.76
C TYR A 74 -5.37 14.82 -4.98
N SER A 75 -4.72 14.26 -6.00
CA SER A 75 -3.30 14.52 -6.29
C SER A 75 -3.02 15.98 -6.65
N LEU A 76 -4.01 16.69 -7.21
CA LEU A 76 -3.95 18.10 -7.57
C LEU A 76 -4.48 19.03 -6.48
N HIS A 77 -5.05 18.49 -5.40
CA HIS A 77 -5.65 19.28 -4.34
C HIS A 77 -4.58 20.12 -3.63
N PRO A 78 -4.80 21.43 -3.39
CA PRO A 78 -3.80 22.31 -2.77
C PRO A 78 -3.26 21.79 -1.44
N GLU A 79 -4.13 21.19 -0.62
CA GLU A 79 -3.72 20.64 0.68
C GLU A 79 -2.85 19.38 0.53
N HIS A 80 -3.18 18.50 -0.41
CA HIS A 80 -2.31 17.36 -0.73
C HIS A 80 -0.95 17.86 -1.23
N LEU A 81 -0.93 18.86 -2.11
CA LEU A 81 0.30 19.44 -2.64
C LEU A 81 1.15 20.08 -1.53
N SER A 82 0.53 20.77 -0.57
CA SER A 82 1.25 21.33 0.58
C SER A 82 1.82 20.22 1.47
N VAL A 83 1.04 19.19 1.80
CA VAL A 83 1.57 18.05 2.58
C VAL A 83 2.72 17.36 1.84
N ALA A 84 2.58 17.10 0.54
CA ALA A 84 3.61 16.47 -0.26
C ALA A 84 4.90 17.33 -0.31
N ASN A 85 4.77 18.62 -0.62
CA ASN A 85 5.92 19.50 -0.87
C ASN A 85 6.58 20.01 0.40
N ASP A 86 5.78 20.35 1.41
CA ASP A 86 6.25 21.07 2.59
C ASP A 86 6.53 20.13 3.78
N ILE A 87 5.95 18.93 3.77
CA ILE A 87 6.06 17.97 4.88
C ILE A 87 6.78 16.69 4.46
N VAL A 88 6.37 16.04 3.37
CA VAL A 88 6.97 14.75 2.96
C VAL A 88 8.32 14.95 2.27
N ASN A 89 8.37 15.75 1.20
CA ASN A 89 9.58 15.93 0.38
C ASN A 89 10.83 16.35 1.19
N PRO A 90 10.75 17.24 2.20
CA PRO A 90 11.94 17.67 2.94
C PRO A 90 12.62 16.55 3.73
N ILE A 91 11.88 15.54 4.18
CA ILE A 91 12.38 14.43 5.00
C ILE A 91 12.48 13.12 4.23
N CYS A 92 12.16 13.12 2.94
CA CYS A 92 12.12 11.93 2.10
C CYS A 92 13.35 11.83 1.18
N ASP A 93 13.92 10.63 1.08
CA ASP A 93 15.00 10.29 0.13
C ASP A 93 14.48 9.60 -1.13
N ASP A 94 13.39 8.83 -1.01
CA ASP A 94 12.86 8.06 -2.13
C ASP A 94 11.35 7.80 -1.96
N ILE A 95 10.65 7.80 -3.09
CA ILE A 95 9.20 7.54 -3.16
C ILE A 95 8.94 6.52 -4.25
N MET A 96 8.06 5.56 -3.95
CA MET A 96 7.49 4.66 -4.95
C MET A 96 5.96 4.72 -4.88
N VAL A 97 5.31 4.77 -6.03
CA VAL A 97 3.85 4.83 -6.12
C VAL A 97 3.33 3.78 -7.08
N LEU A 98 2.36 3.00 -6.62
CA LEU A 98 1.59 2.10 -7.46
C LEU A 98 0.10 2.32 -7.23
N ASN A 99 -0.62 2.47 -8.33
CA ASN A 99 -2.06 2.64 -8.33
C ASN A 99 -2.68 1.60 -9.24
N TRP A 100 -3.70 0.88 -8.77
CA TRP A 100 -4.42 -0.07 -9.61
C TRP A 100 -5.92 -0.01 -9.36
N VAL A 101 -6.68 -0.47 -10.35
CA VAL A 101 -8.12 -0.68 -10.22
C VAL A 101 -8.32 -1.99 -9.47
N ALA A 102 -9.12 -1.97 -8.42
CA ALA A 102 -9.41 -3.11 -7.56
C ALA A 102 -10.90 -3.42 -7.54
N HIS A 103 -11.22 -4.70 -7.62
CA HIS A 103 -12.56 -5.22 -7.40
C HIS A 103 -12.71 -5.65 -5.94
N LEU A 104 -13.18 -4.71 -5.12
CA LEU A 104 -13.21 -4.89 -3.68
C LEU A 104 -14.32 -5.86 -3.25
N HIS A 105 -13.92 -6.81 -2.41
CA HIS A 105 -14.81 -7.72 -1.69
C HIS A 105 -14.67 -7.46 -0.20
N GLY A 106 -15.78 -7.17 0.48
CA GLY A 106 -15.77 -6.81 1.90
C GLY A 106 -15.69 -5.29 2.13
N PRO A 107 -15.27 -4.85 3.33
CA PRO A 107 -15.37 -3.45 3.74
C PRO A 107 -14.35 -2.55 3.02
N ILE A 108 -14.77 -1.31 2.75
CA ILE A 108 -13.93 -0.24 2.19
C ILE A 108 -12.83 0.16 3.16
N VAL A 109 -13.15 0.25 4.45
CA VAL A 109 -12.19 0.56 5.50
C VAL A 109 -11.72 -0.77 6.10
N PRO A 110 -10.41 -1.05 6.12
CA PRO A 110 -9.86 -2.21 6.81
C PRO A 110 -10.29 -2.23 8.30
N PRO A 111 -10.60 -3.42 8.87
CA PRO A 111 -10.92 -3.54 10.29
C PRO A 111 -9.79 -3.06 11.21
N VAL A 112 -10.14 -2.61 12.41
CA VAL A 112 -9.15 -2.26 13.44
C VAL A 112 -8.33 -3.51 13.80
N GLY A 113 -7.01 -3.36 13.88
CA GLY A 113 -6.08 -4.47 14.16
C GLY A 113 -5.65 -5.27 12.92
N ALA A 114 -6.22 -4.97 11.74
CA ALA A 114 -5.83 -5.62 10.51
C ALA A 114 -4.39 -5.30 10.12
N VAL A 115 -3.74 -6.25 9.46
CA VAL A 115 -2.35 -6.14 8.99
C VAL A 115 -2.32 -6.19 7.47
N MET A 116 -1.57 -5.29 6.86
CA MET A 116 -1.45 -5.19 5.41
C MET A 116 -0.12 -5.76 4.94
N ARG A 117 -0.16 -6.64 3.94
CA ARG A 117 1.00 -7.03 3.15
C ARG A 117 0.81 -6.57 1.72
N VAL A 118 1.74 -5.76 1.23
CA VAL A 118 1.79 -5.36 -0.18
C VAL A 118 2.93 -6.08 -0.87
N SER A 119 2.71 -6.51 -2.10
CA SER A 119 3.70 -7.15 -2.96
C SER A 119 3.62 -6.57 -4.37
N PHE A 120 4.78 -6.43 -5.01
CA PHE A 120 4.91 -5.82 -6.33
C PHE A 120 5.60 -6.76 -7.30
N PHE A 121 5.09 -6.83 -8.52
CA PHE A 121 5.54 -7.78 -9.53
C PHE A 121 5.77 -7.07 -10.87
N LYS A 122 6.62 -7.68 -11.70
CA LYS A 122 6.86 -7.24 -13.08
C LYS A 122 5.95 -7.94 -14.09
N LEU A 123 5.39 -9.09 -13.74
CA LEU A 123 4.54 -9.92 -14.59
C LEU A 123 3.26 -10.33 -13.83
N GLN A 124 2.15 -10.43 -14.55
CA GLN A 124 0.84 -10.76 -13.97
C GLN A 124 0.69 -12.24 -13.60
N GLU A 125 1.34 -13.13 -14.35
CA GLU A 125 1.30 -14.58 -14.12
C GLU A 125 1.81 -15.00 -12.74
N ASP A 126 2.76 -14.24 -12.18
CA ASP A 126 3.30 -14.44 -10.84
C ASP A 126 2.23 -14.23 -9.76
N VAL A 127 1.28 -13.32 -10.01
CA VAL A 127 0.28 -12.90 -9.02
C VAL A 127 -0.86 -13.91 -8.91
N LEU A 128 -1.31 -14.48 -10.04
CA LEU A 128 -2.46 -15.40 -10.05
C LEU A 128 -2.21 -16.65 -9.21
N LYS A 129 -0.98 -17.19 -9.26
CA LYS A 129 -0.57 -18.35 -8.45
C LYS A 129 -0.61 -18.04 -6.95
N ILE A 130 -0.16 -16.85 -6.57
CA ILE A 130 -0.16 -16.39 -5.17
C ILE A 130 -1.60 -16.18 -4.69
N VAL A 131 -2.42 -15.48 -5.48
CA VAL A 131 -3.83 -15.21 -5.13
C VAL A 131 -4.62 -16.51 -4.96
N GLY A 132 -4.45 -17.49 -5.86
CA GLY A 132 -5.06 -18.82 -5.71
C GLY A 132 -4.66 -19.46 -4.38
N GLY A 133 -3.36 -19.53 -4.11
CA GLY A 133 -2.84 -20.12 -2.87
C GLY A 133 -3.22 -19.39 -1.58
N ILE A 134 -3.57 -18.10 -1.63
CA ILE A 134 -4.13 -17.36 -0.49
C ILE A 134 -5.61 -17.71 -0.31
N LYS A 135 -6.40 -17.67 -1.39
CA LYS A 135 -7.83 -17.97 -1.35
C LYS A 135 -8.11 -19.38 -0.83
N ASP A 136 -7.31 -20.35 -1.24
CA ASP A 136 -7.46 -21.75 -0.81
C ASP A 136 -7.23 -21.92 0.71
N ARG A 137 -6.41 -21.06 1.33
CA ARG A 137 -6.02 -21.20 2.74
C ARG A 137 -6.83 -20.33 3.68
N PHE A 138 -7.01 -19.08 3.31
CA PHE A 138 -7.63 -18.08 4.17
C PHE A 138 -9.08 -17.78 3.77
N GLY A 139 -9.52 -18.26 2.59
CA GLY A 139 -10.89 -18.08 2.12
C GLY A 139 -11.32 -16.61 2.15
N SER A 140 -12.47 -16.36 2.76
CA SER A 140 -13.04 -15.02 2.94
C SER A 140 -12.49 -14.26 4.15
N ASN A 141 -11.56 -14.83 4.92
CA ASN A 141 -11.01 -14.17 6.12
C ASN A 141 -10.03 -13.06 5.78
N VAL A 142 -9.52 -13.02 4.54
CA VAL A 142 -8.61 -11.97 4.07
C VAL A 142 -9.27 -11.18 2.95
N GLN A 143 -8.93 -9.90 2.87
CA GLN A 143 -9.29 -9.08 1.72
C GLN A 143 -8.09 -9.01 0.77
N ILE A 144 -8.33 -9.32 -0.50
CA ILE A 144 -7.29 -9.36 -1.52
C ILE A 144 -7.69 -8.42 -2.65
N THR A 145 -6.77 -7.54 -3.03
CA THR A 145 -6.88 -6.73 -4.25
C THR A 145 -5.58 -6.82 -5.02
N PHE A 146 -5.67 -6.88 -6.35
CA PHE A 146 -4.50 -6.83 -7.21
C PHE A 146 -4.91 -6.24 -8.56
N GLY A 147 -3.95 -5.71 -9.29
CA GLY A 147 -4.21 -5.14 -10.60
C GLY A 147 -3.01 -4.50 -11.24
N GLU A 148 -3.20 -4.13 -12.51
CA GLU A 148 -2.19 -3.44 -13.30
C GLU A 148 -2.01 -1.99 -12.83
N ASN A 149 -0.74 -1.62 -12.68
CA ASN A 149 -0.32 -0.31 -12.26
C ASN A 149 -0.53 0.72 -13.37
N PHE A 150 -1.24 1.80 -13.07
CA PHE A 150 -1.40 2.95 -13.98
C PHE A 150 -0.56 4.17 -13.58
N SER A 151 0.43 4.03 -12.69
CA SER A 151 1.43 5.06 -12.36
C SER A 151 2.87 4.61 -12.66
N PRO A 152 3.22 4.33 -13.93
CA PRO A 152 4.51 3.69 -14.28
C PRO A 152 5.73 4.54 -13.94
N ALA A 153 5.63 5.87 -14.04
CA ALA A 153 6.74 6.80 -13.82
C ALA A 153 7.34 6.73 -12.39
N LYS A 154 6.54 6.31 -11.40
CA LYS A 154 6.95 6.23 -9.99
C LYS A 154 7.02 4.79 -9.46
N ALA A 155 6.89 3.79 -10.32
CA ALA A 155 6.75 2.40 -9.91
C ALA A 155 8.03 1.57 -9.99
N LYS A 156 9.18 2.19 -10.30
CA LYS A 156 10.51 1.54 -10.31
C LYS A 156 10.55 0.22 -11.09
N GLY A 157 9.80 0.15 -12.19
CA GLY A 157 9.74 -1.01 -13.08
C GLY A 157 8.76 -2.12 -12.67
N PHE A 158 7.99 -1.94 -11.58
CA PHE A 158 6.88 -2.83 -11.22
C PHE A 158 5.61 -2.45 -11.98
N SER A 159 4.89 -3.46 -12.47
CA SER A 159 3.69 -3.32 -13.29
C SER A 159 2.43 -3.84 -12.61
N ILE A 160 2.55 -4.69 -11.59
CA ILE A 160 1.40 -5.26 -10.87
C ILE A 160 1.55 -5.05 -9.37
N GLY A 161 0.49 -4.58 -8.72
CA GLY A 161 0.36 -4.53 -7.26
C GLY A 161 -0.54 -5.64 -6.74
N LEU A 162 -0.22 -6.18 -5.57
CA LEU A 162 -1.04 -7.09 -4.77
C LEU A 162 -1.09 -6.56 -3.35
N LEU A 163 -2.29 -6.31 -2.82
CA LEU A 163 -2.54 -5.99 -1.42
C LEU A 163 -3.35 -7.14 -0.81
N VAL A 164 -2.87 -7.62 0.34
CA VAL A 164 -3.56 -8.59 1.18
C VAL A 164 -3.73 -7.98 2.56
N ILE A 165 -4.97 -7.94 3.03
CA ILE A 165 -5.33 -7.44 4.36
C ILE A 165 -5.76 -8.64 5.19
N PHE A 166 -4.99 -8.91 6.24
CA PHE A 166 -5.22 -9.96 7.22
C PHE A 166 -5.97 -9.40 8.43
N PRO A 167 -6.83 -10.18 9.10
CA PRO A 167 -7.48 -9.76 10.34
C PRO A 167 -6.49 -9.43 11.46
N GLY A 168 -5.34 -10.10 11.49
CA GLY A 168 -4.28 -9.86 12.46
C GLY A 168 -2.92 -10.45 12.05
N PHE A 169 -1.96 -10.36 12.98
CA PHE A 169 -0.59 -10.84 12.77
C PHE A 169 -0.51 -12.37 12.64
N SER A 170 -1.35 -13.12 13.35
CA SER A 170 -1.34 -14.59 13.32
C SER A 170 -1.56 -15.14 11.90
N GLU A 171 -2.50 -14.56 11.15
CA GLU A 171 -2.77 -14.97 9.77
C GLU A 171 -1.64 -14.56 8.82
N LEU A 172 -1.01 -13.40 9.04
CA LEU A 172 0.16 -12.97 8.30
C LEU A 172 1.35 -13.92 8.53
N GLU A 173 1.63 -14.30 9.77
CA GLU A 173 2.71 -15.23 10.11
C GLU A 173 2.50 -16.59 9.47
N ALA A 174 1.27 -17.11 9.51
CA ALA A 174 0.90 -18.35 8.82
C ALA A 174 1.13 -18.24 7.30
N PHE A 175 0.90 -17.07 6.70
CA PHE A 175 1.20 -16.84 5.29
C PHE A 175 2.71 -16.80 5.01
N ASP A 176 3.49 -16.06 5.81
CA ASP A 176 4.92 -15.87 5.65
C ASP A 176 5.74 -17.17 5.83
N LEU A 177 5.39 -18.00 6.82
CA LEU A 177 6.03 -19.31 7.04
C LEU A 177 5.94 -20.19 5.79
N ASN A 178 4.81 -20.12 5.09
CA ASN A 178 4.58 -20.89 3.88
C ASN A 178 5.32 -20.36 2.65
N GLU A 179 5.48 -19.03 2.53
CA GLU A 179 6.29 -18.41 1.49
C GLU A 179 7.80 -18.72 1.66
N LYS A 180 8.27 -18.88 2.91
CA LYS A 180 9.63 -19.33 3.20
C LYS A 180 9.84 -20.80 2.84
N VAL A 181 8.87 -21.67 3.14
CA VAL A 181 8.92 -23.11 2.77
C VAL A 181 8.90 -23.30 1.25
N ARG A 182 8.21 -22.44 0.49
CA ARG A 182 8.15 -22.50 -0.98
C ARG A 182 9.36 -21.87 -1.69
N GLY A 183 10.18 -21.07 -1.00
CA GLY A 183 11.37 -20.42 -1.56
C GLY A 183 12.69 -21.15 -1.24
N GLY A 184 12.61 -22.30 -0.57
CA GLY A 184 13.75 -23.10 -0.11
C GLY A 184 13.81 -24.49 -0.74
N THR A 185 13.64 -24.59 -2.05
CA THR A 185 13.97 -25.76 -2.89
C THR A 185 14.54 -25.30 -4.21
#